data_AF-A0A971UFN6-F1
#
_entry.id   AF-A0A971UFN6-F1
#
_cell.length_a   1.000
_cell.length_b   1.000
_cell.length_c   1.000
_cell.angle_alpha   90.00
_cell.angle_beta   90.00
_cell.angle_gamma   90.00
#
_symmetry.space_group_name_H-M   'P 1'
#
loop_
_entity.id
_entity.type
_entity.pdbx_description
1 polymer ?
#
loop_
_entity_poly.entity_id
_entity_poly.type
_entity_poly.pdbx_seq_one_letter_code
_entity_poly.pdbx_strand_id
1 'polypeptide(L)'
;MQTAVHFENGAAWLTIDQDKHLPVAFRSFWPQPETVANFAARDFSLFGAFPSGILCSLKVPYSQFGEIWTGEGQYNWANLNAQVDLFVSQASNARMALMVHLDTRDWFLAENPGCADSFSRLVQTAGWQ
;
A
#
# COMPACT_ATOMS: atom_id res chain seq x y z
N MET A 1 -7.81 -5.92 18.78
CA MET A 1 -7.37 -4.67 18.12
C MET A 1 -8.60 -3.85 17.78
N GLN A 2 -8.81 -2.72 18.43
CA GLN A 2 -9.82 -1.74 18.04
C GLN A 2 -9.14 -0.55 17.38
N THR A 3 -9.62 -0.10 16.22
CA THR A 3 -9.04 1.06 15.53
C THR A 3 -10.12 2.06 15.14
N ALA A 4 -9.82 3.33 15.33
CA ALA A 4 -10.73 4.42 14.96
C ALA A 4 -9.96 5.62 14.45
N VAL A 5 -10.54 6.32 13.47
CA VAL A 5 -10.12 7.66 13.07
C VAL A 5 -11.05 8.65 13.75
N HIS A 6 -10.50 9.64 14.43
CA HIS A 6 -11.27 10.73 15.02
C HIS A 6 -10.61 12.07 14.70
N PHE A 7 -11.39 13.15 14.82
CA PHE A 7 -10.94 14.50 14.51
C PHE A 7 -11.02 15.36 15.77
N GLU A 8 -9.95 16.09 16.06
CA GLU A 8 -9.89 17.05 17.16
C GLU A 8 -9.27 18.35 16.67
N ASN A 9 -9.96 19.47 16.88
CA ASN A 9 -9.53 20.80 16.44
C ASN A 9 -9.12 20.85 14.94
N GLY A 10 -9.80 20.07 14.10
CA GLY A 10 -9.54 19.97 12.65
C GLY A 10 -8.39 19.04 12.26
N ALA A 11 -7.69 18.43 13.22
CA ALA A 11 -6.64 17.45 12.96
C ALA A 11 -7.17 16.01 13.08
N ALA A 12 -6.75 15.14 12.17
CA ALA A 12 -7.06 13.71 12.24
C ALA A 12 -6.12 12.99 13.23
N TRP A 13 -6.65 11.98 13.91
CA TRP A 13 -5.93 11.15 14.87
C TRP A 13 -6.35 9.70 14.71
N LEU A 14 -5.42 8.79 15.00
CA LEU A 14 -5.69 7.35 15.07
C LEU A 14 -5.75 6.93 16.53
N THR A 15 -6.81 6.24 16.91
CA THR A 15 -6.82 5.42 18.13
C THR A 15 -6.55 4.00 17.73
N ILE A 16 -5.53 3.39 18.31
CA ILE A 16 -5.23 1.96 18.17
C ILE A 16 -5.26 1.36 19.57
N ASP A 17 -6.23 0.48 19.78
CA ASP A 17 -6.71 0.00 21.07
C ASP A 17 -7.18 1.15 21.97
N GLN A 18 -6.27 1.81 22.71
CA GLN A 18 -6.57 2.98 23.55
C GLN A 18 -5.55 4.10 23.38
N ASP A 19 -4.46 3.84 22.65
CA ASP A 19 -3.39 4.79 22.46
C ASP A 19 -3.68 5.71 21.27
N LYS A 20 -3.37 6.98 21.45
CA LYS A 20 -3.53 8.01 20.44
C LYS A 20 -2.25 8.15 19.64
N HIS A 21 -2.37 8.08 18.32
CA HIS A 21 -1.27 8.15 17.38
C HIS A 21 -1.49 9.25 16.35
N LEU A 22 -0.40 9.92 15.99
CA LEU A 22 -0.39 10.76 14.80
C LEU A 22 -0.67 9.88 13.56
N PRO A 23 -1.52 10.31 12.62
CA PRO A 23 -1.82 9.57 11.41
C PRO A 23 -0.70 9.71 10.37
N VAL A 24 0.55 9.57 10.80
CA VAL A 24 1.75 9.74 9.97
C VAL A 24 2.36 8.37 9.75
N ALA A 25 2.35 7.92 8.50
CA ALA A 25 2.99 6.67 8.09
C ALA A 25 4.24 6.96 7.27
N PHE A 26 5.34 6.28 7.59
CA PHE A 26 6.45 6.17 6.66
C PHE A 26 6.07 5.18 5.56
N ARG A 27 6.35 5.51 4.30
CA ARG A 27 6.08 4.62 3.18
C ARG A 27 7.30 4.57 2.28
N SER A 28 7.79 3.36 2.05
CA SER A 28 8.74 3.09 0.97
C SER A 28 8.20 2.00 0.08
N PHE A 29 8.46 2.17 -1.20
CA PHE A 29 8.15 1.18 -2.22
C PHE A 29 9.36 0.32 -2.59
N TRP A 30 10.48 0.54 -1.91
CA TRP A 30 11.76 -0.10 -2.16
C TRP A 30 12.20 -0.90 -0.93
N PRO A 31 12.89 -2.05 -1.13
CA PRO A 31 13.42 -2.84 -0.02
C PRO A 31 14.65 -2.14 0.60
N GLN A 32 14.40 -1.15 1.45
CA GLN A 32 15.43 -0.29 2.05
C GLN A 32 15.49 -0.47 3.58
N PRO A 33 16.15 -1.53 4.09
CA PRO A 33 16.15 -1.86 5.52
C PRO A 33 16.70 -0.72 6.40
N GLU A 34 17.80 -0.09 5.99
CA GLU A 34 18.41 1.02 6.74
C GLU A 34 17.47 2.22 6.88
N THR A 35 16.67 2.50 5.86
CA THR A 35 15.71 3.60 5.91
C THR A 35 14.58 3.26 6.88
N VAL A 36 14.05 2.04 6.82
CA VAL A 36 13.03 1.56 7.77
C VAL A 36 13.54 1.64 9.21
N ALA A 37 14.75 1.15 9.48
CA ALA A 37 15.38 1.21 10.79
C ALA A 37 15.57 2.65 11.29
N ASN A 38 15.95 3.57 10.40
CA ASN A 38 16.09 4.99 10.74
C ASN A 38 14.77 5.65 11.15
N PHE A 39 13.66 5.30 10.51
CA PHE A 39 12.33 5.78 10.92
C PHE A 39 11.89 5.15 12.24
N ALA A 40 12.12 3.84 12.42
CA ALA A 40 11.82 3.13 13.66
C ALA A 40 12.55 3.75 14.87
N ALA A 41 13.83 4.11 14.70
CA ALA A 41 14.63 4.78 15.72
C ALA A 41 14.15 6.20 16.09
N ARG A 42 13.13 6.72 15.40
CA ARG A 42 12.50 8.04 15.63
C ARG A 42 11.02 7.90 15.99
N ASP A 43 10.65 6.77 16.59
CA ASP A 43 9.31 6.47 17.09
C ASP A 43 8.20 6.40 16.03
N PHE A 44 8.56 6.26 14.75
CA PHE A 44 7.58 5.89 13.74
C PHE A 44 7.14 4.46 13.97
N SER A 45 5.82 4.26 14.06
CA SER A 45 5.21 2.93 14.20
C SER A 45 4.29 2.58 13.03
N LEU A 46 3.84 3.54 12.23
CA LEU A 46 2.99 3.28 11.07
C LEU A 46 3.85 3.19 9.81
N PHE A 47 3.79 2.03 9.14
CA PHE A 47 4.52 1.74 7.92
C PHE A 47 3.50 1.42 6.81
N GLY A 48 3.57 2.18 5.73
CA GLY A 48 2.69 2.04 4.57
C GLY A 48 3.09 0.83 3.73
N ALA A 49 2.23 -0.18 3.69
CA ALA A 49 2.33 -1.28 2.74
C ALA A 49 1.48 -0.95 1.52
N PHE A 50 2.13 -0.88 0.35
CA PHE A 50 1.45 -0.66 -0.92
C PHE A 50 1.64 -1.86 -1.84
N PRO A 51 0.79 -2.89 -1.68
CA PRO A 51 0.79 -4.04 -2.55
C PRO A 51 0.27 -3.65 -3.95
N SER A 52 1.18 -3.27 -4.85
CA SER A 52 0.81 -2.88 -6.20
C SER A 52 1.83 -3.39 -7.22
N GLY A 53 1.33 -3.84 -8.36
CA GLY A 53 2.14 -4.18 -9.53
C GLY A 53 2.10 -3.14 -10.65
N ILE A 54 1.48 -1.96 -10.44
CA ILE A 54 1.43 -0.93 -11.48
C ILE A 54 2.82 -0.34 -11.73
N LEU A 55 3.01 0.22 -12.92
CA LEU A 55 4.12 1.13 -13.17
C LEU A 55 3.79 2.53 -12.63
N CYS A 56 4.79 3.23 -12.09
CA CYS A 56 4.67 4.65 -11.81
C CYS A 56 4.80 5.48 -13.10
N SER A 57 4.68 6.80 -13.00
CA SER A 57 4.80 7.72 -14.15
C SER A 57 6.13 7.60 -14.91
N LEU A 58 7.17 7.06 -14.27
CA LEU A 58 8.47 6.78 -14.88
C LEU A 58 8.54 5.42 -15.61
N LYS A 59 7.42 4.70 -15.75
CA LYS A 59 7.33 3.37 -16.38
C LYS A 59 8.18 2.29 -15.70
N VAL A 60 8.39 2.41 -14.40
CA VAL A 60 9.02 1.38 -13.55
C VAL A 60 8.04 0.91 -12.48
N PRO A 61 8.18 -0.31 -11.93
CA PRO A 61 7.27 -0.81 -10.90
C PRO A 61 7.19 0.18 -9.74
N TYR A 62 5.95 0.53 -9.37
CA TYR A 62 5.70 1.44 -8.26
C TYR A 62 6.26 0.84 -6.98
N SER A 63 5.98 -0.45 -6.74
CA SER A 63 6.58 -1.29 -5.70
C SER A 63 7.63 -2.23 -6.27
N GLN A 64 8.83 -2.20 -5.71
CA GLN A 64 9.94 -3.10 -6.06
C GLN A 64 9.84 -4.47 -5.38
N PHE A 65 8.81 -4.69 -4.55
CA PHE A 65 8.49 -6.01 -4.01
C PHE A 65 7.75 -6.90 -5.03
N GLY A 66 7.28 -6.32 -6.13
CA GLY A 66 6.58 -7.04 -7.20
C GLY A 66 5.06 -7.03 -7.07
N GLU A 67 4.40 -7.51 -8.13
CA GLU A 67 2.95 -7.58 -8.22
C GLU A 67 2.38 -8.68 -7.31
N ILE A 68 1.30 -8.36 -6.59
CA ILE A 68 0.63 -9.32 -5.71
C ILE A 68 -0.62 -9.90 -6.34
N TRP A 69 -1.41 -9.11 -7.08
CA TRP A 69 -2.64 -9.58 -7.72
C TRP A 69 -2.38 -9.91 -9.19
N THR A 70 -2.07 -11.18 -9.49
CA THR A 70 -1.53 -11.62 -10.78
C THR A 70 -2.56 -12.26 -11.72
N GLY A 71 -3.81 -12.36 -11.29
CA GLY A 71 -4.90 -12.99 -12.05
C GLY A 71 -6.20 -13.03 -11.23
N GLU A 72 -7.29 -13.45 -11.85
CA GLU A 72 -8.56 -13.61 -11.14
C GLU A 72 -8.43 -14.66 -10.02
N GLY A 73 -8.64 -14.23 -8.76
CA GLY A 73 -8.45 -15.06 -7.58
C GLY A 73 -7.00 -15.53 -7.33
N GLN A 74 -6.02 -15.04 -8.11
CA GLN A 74 -4.62 -15.45 -8.02
C GLN A 74 -3.77 -14.37 -7.37
N TYR A 75 -3.06 -14.75 -6.31
CA TYR A 75 -2.27 -13.83 -5.52
C TYR A 75 -0.87 -14.38 -5.23
N ASN A 76 0.15 -13.59 -5.53
CA ASN A 76 1.52 -13.84 -5.09
C ASN A 76 1.74 -13.24 -3.69
N TRP A 77 1.39 -14.02 -2.67
CA TRP A 77 1.56 -13.62 -1.27
C TRP A 77 3.01 -13.48 -0.84
N ALA A 78 3.96 -14.10 -1.54
CA ALA A 78 5.39 -13.98 -1.20
C ALA A 78 5.88 -12.53 -1.33
N ASN A 79 5.38 -11.78 -2.32
CA ASN A 79 5.71 -10.37 -2.50
C ASN A 79 5.18 -9.50 -1.35
N LEU A 80 3.97 -9.78 -0.87
CA LEU A 80 3.42 -9.10 0.31
C LEU A 80 4.22 -9.43 1.57
N ASN A 81 4.52 -10.72 1.78
CA ASN A 81 5.29 -11.18 2.92
C ASN A 81 6.67 -10.53 2.94
N ALA A 82 7.38 -10.46 1.81
CA ALA A 82 8.67 -9.79 1.73
C ALA A 82 8.62 -8.31 2.18
N GLN A 83 7.55 -7.59 1.85
CA GLN A 83 7.36 -6.20 2.30
C GLN A 83 7.08 -6.13 3.81
N VAL A 84 6.20 -6.99 4.31
CA VAL A 84 5.85 -7.05 5.74
C VAL A 84 7.06 -7.46 6.59
N ASP A 85 7.78 -8.50 6.16
CA ASP A 85 8.96 -9.04 6.84
C ASP A 85 10.08 -8.00 6.93
N LEU A 86 10.26 -7.18 5.89
CA LEU A 86 11.19 -6.07 5.96
C LEU A 86 10.82 -5.09 7.08
N PHE A 87 9.55 -4.69 7.18
CA PHE A 87 9.14 -3.74 8.20
C PHE A 87 9.24 -4.34 9.60
N VAL A 88 8.75 -5.55 9.81
CA VAL A 88 8.76 -6.21 11.12
C VAL A 88 10.18 -6.55 11.58
N SER A 89 11.09 -6.90 10.65
CA SER A 89 12.49 -7.20 11.00
C SER A 89 13.30 -5.97 11.41
N GLN A 90 12.95 -4.78 10.91
CA GLN A 90 13.66 -3.54 11.19
C GLN A 90 12.96 -2.67 12.25
N ALA A 91 11.68 -2.90 12.51
CA ALA A 91 10.85 -2.12 13.42
C ALA A 91 9.90 -3.05 14.19
N SER A 92 10.29 -3.45 15.40
CA SER A 92 9.50 -4.38 16.22
C SER A 92 8.14 -3.82 16.67
N ASN A 93 7.98 -2.50 16.64
CA ASN A 93 6.73 -1.79 16.90
C ASN A 93 5.94 -1.47 15.62
N ALA A 94 6.32 -2.03 14.47
CA ALA A 94 5.69 -1.74 13.19
C ALA A 94 4.21 -2.13 13.17
N ARG A 95 3.40 -1.23 12.63
CA ARG A 95 1.98 -1.36 12.37
C ARG A 95 1.73 -1.01 10.90
N MET A 96 0.94 -1.81 10.23
CA MET A 96 0.76 -1.67 8.78
C MET A 96 -0.40 -0.72 8.46
N ALA A 97 -0.12 0.32 7.68
CA ALA A 97 -1.12 1.09 6.97
C ALA A 97 -1.25 0.52 5.56
N LEU A 98 -2.28 -0.29 5.32
CA LEU A 98 -2.51 -0.93 4.03
C LEU A 98 -3.14 0.06 3.06
N MET A 99 -2.50 0.24 1.90
CA MET A 99 -3.08 0.95 0.78
C MET A 99 -3.51 -0.06 -0.27
N VAL A 100 -4.82 -0.19 -0.50
CA VAL A 100 -5.37 -1.09 -1.52
C VAL A 100 -5.51 -0.32 -2.82
N HIS A 101 -4.93 -0.86 -3.89
CA HIS A 101 -5.08 -0.33 -5.23
C HIS A 101 -6.18 -1.09 -5.97
N LEU A 102 -7.09 -0.35 -6.60
CA LEU A 102 -8.23 -0.92 -7.33
C LEU A 102 -8.15 -0.68 -8.85
N ASP A 103 -7.00 -0.24 -9.34
CA ASP A 103 -6.85 -0.05 -10.79
C ASP A 103 -6.81 -1.36 -11.55
N THR A 104 -7.38 -1.34 -12.77
CA THR A 104 -7.32 -2.46 -13.70
C THR A 104 -5.87 -2.87 -13.97
N ARG A 105 -5.63 -4.18 -13.93
CA ARG A 105 -4.30 -4.77 -14.13
C ARG A 105 -4.06 -5.11 -15.59
N ASP A 106 -2.80 -5.14 -16.00
CA ASP A 106 -2.42 -5.49 -17.38
C ASP A 106 -2.94 -6.87 -17.80
N TRP A 107 -2.89 -7.86 -16.90
CA TRP A 107 -3.43 -9.20 -17.18
C TRP A 107 -4.96 -9.15 -17.40
N PHE A 108 -5.68 -8.33 -16.64
CA PHE A 108 -7.14 -8.20 -16.78
C PHE A 108 -7.51 -7.53 -18.10
N LEU A 109 -6.78 -6.49 -18.50
CA LEU A 109 -6.97 -5.80 -19.77
C LEU A 109 -6.65 -6.71 -20.96
N ALA A 110 -5.64 -7.58 -20.84
CA ALA A 110 -5.31 -8.56 -21.86
C ALA A 110 -6.44 -9.60 -22.05
N GLU A 111 -7.09 -10.01 -20.97
CA GLU A 111 -8.24 -10.93 -20.98
C GLU A 111 -9.56 -10.23 -21.40
N ASN A 112 -9.65 -8.90 -21.22
CA ASN A 112 -10.84 -8.10 -21.51
C ASN A 112 -10.52 -6.89 -22.42
N PRO A 113 -10.23 -7.09 -23.73
CA PRO A 113 -9.78 -6.00 -24.62
C PRO A 113 -10.77 -4.85 -24.81
N GLY A 114 -12.06 -5.06 -24.49
CA GLY A 114 -13.09 -4.02 -24.51
C GLY A 114 -13.12 -3.15 -23.26
N CYS A 115 -12.47 -3.56 -22.17
CA CYS A 115 -12.43 -2.82 -20.92
C CYS A 115 -11.43 -1.66 -21.00
N ALA A 116 -11.83 -0.49 -20.49
CA ALA A 116 -10.94 0.66 -20.39
C ALA A 116 -10.02 0.54 -19.18
N ASP A 117 -8.75 0.92 -19.36
CA ASP A 117 -7.80 1.05 -18.25
C ASP A 117 -8.23 2.18 -17.28
N SER A 118 -8.57 1.82 -16.05
CA SER A 118 -8.99 2.75 -15.01
C SER A 118 -7.91 3.74 -14.58
N PHE A 119 -6.63 3.38 -14.74
CA PHE A 119 -5.52 4.25 -14.35
C PHE A 119 -5.36 5.41 -15.34
N SER A 120 -5.29 5.11 -16.64
CA SER A 120 -5.12 6.14 -17.67
C SER A 120 -6.44 6.77 -18.15
N ARG A 121 -7.58 6.13 -17.90
CA ARG A 121 -8.91 6.54 -18.41
C ARG A 121 -9.97 6.63 -17.31
N LEU A 122 -9.60 7.13 -16.14
CA LEU A 122 -10.46 7.29 -14.95
C LEU A 122 -11.87 7.86 -15.25
N VAL A 123 -11.97 8.82 -16.19
CA VAL A 123 -13.27 9.43 -16.58
C VAL A 123 -14.16 8.47 -17.39
N GLN A 124 -13.57 7.56 -18.17
CA GLN A 124 -14.31 6.59 -18.97
C GLN A 124 -14.80 5.41 -18.14
N THR A 125 -14.07 5.03 -17.08
CA THR A 125 -14.47 3.95 -16.16
C THR A 125 -15.59 4.35 -15.21
N ALA A 126 -15.73 5.64 -14.87
CA ALA A 126 -16.86 6.13 -14.07
C ALA A 126 -18.23 6.04 -14.78
N GLY A 127 -18.24 5.73 -16.09
CA GLY A 127 -19.45 5.60 -16.91
C GLY A 127 -19.61 4.27 -17.63
N TRP A 128 -18.77 3.27 -17.35
CA TRP A 128 -18.90 1.94 -17.97
C TRP A 128 -20.10 1.19 -17.34
N GLN A 129 -21.13 0.93 -18.15
CA GLN A 129 -22.30 0.11 -17.82
C GLN A 129 -22.24 -1.20 -18.61
#